data_AF-A0A822EXP7-F1
#
_entry.id   AF-A0A822EXP7-F1
#
_cell.length_a   1.000
_cell.length_b   1.000
_cell.length_c   1.000
_cell.angle_alpha   90.00
_cell.angle_beta   90.00
_cell.angle_gamma   90.00
#
_symmetry.space_group_name_H-M   'P 1'
#
loop_
_entity.id
_entity.type
_entity.pdbx_description
1 polymer ?
#
loop_
_entity_poly.entity_id
_entity_poly.type
_entity_poly.pdbx_seq_one_letter_code
_entity_poly.pdbx_strand_id
1 'polypeptide(L)'
;IINFIEHDGSQKHKITVIENIFTYAPIRQQFIMVGDSGELDPEIYGNIARKYPNRIKMIFIRIVQGGKNNNNRFEIAFKDISQDKWKLFFNATELPEKLYDDENSINENDDINFIQSNNANILSISLFYIIILILLILVFIIEYV
;
A
#
# COMPACT_ATOMS: atom_id res chain seq x y z
N ILE A 1 -2.17 -14.06 38.63
CA ILE A 1 -3.02 -13.14 37.84
C ILE A 1 -2.14 -12.01 37.29
N ILE A 2 -0.98 -12.33 36.69
CA ILE A 2 -0.01 -11.31 36.25
C ILE A 2 0.54 -11.77 34.89
N ASN A 3 -0.24 -11.62 33.81
CA ASN A 3 0.21 -11.88 32.43
C ASN A 3 -0.73 -11.29 31.35
N PHE A 4 -1.35 -10.12 31.58
CA PHE A 4 -2.29 -9.54 30.59
C PHE A 4 -2.05 -8.07 30.22
N ILE A 5 -1.04 -7.39 30.77
CA ILE A 5 -0.92 -5.93 30.63
C ILE A 5 0.12 -5.49 29.58
N GLU A 6 1.13 -6.29 29.22
CA GLU A 6 2.13 -5.85 28.23
C GLU A 6 1.72 -6.04 26.75
N HIS A 7 0.84 -7.00 26.44
CA HIS A 7 0.51 -7.30 25.04
C HIS A 7 -0.46 -6.29 24.39
N ASP A 8 -1.35 -5.68 25.18
CA ASP A 8 -2.41 -4.82 24.66
C ASP A 8 -1.88 -3.44 24.20
N GLY A 9 -0.80 -2.95 24.81
CA GLY A 9 -0.14 -1.70 24.42
C GLY A 9 0.50 -1.77 23.03
N SER A 10 1.20 -2.88 22.73
CA SER A 10 1.85 -3.09 21.43
C SER A 10 0.84 -3.24 20.29
N GLN A 11 -0.24 -4.01 20.52
CA GLN A 11 -1.31 -4.17 19.52
C GLN A 11 -2.01 -2.85 19.23
N LYS A 12 -2.45 -2.13 20.27
CA LYS A 12 -3.11 -0.83 20.11
C LYS A 12 -2.21 0.17 19.41
N HIS A 13 -0.92 0.20 19.75
CA HIS A 13 0.04 1.06 19.08
C HIS A 13 0.15 0.75 17.58
N LYS A 14 0.32 -0.52 17.20
CA LYS A 14 0.38 -0.95 15.79
C LYS A 14 -0.89 -0.59 15.02
N ILE A 15 -2.07 -0.83 15.62
CA ILE A 15 -3.37 -0.45 15.01
C ILE A 15 -3.42 1.06 14.76
N THR A 16 -3.10 1.89 15.76
CA THR A 16 -3.10 3.35 15.62
C THR A 16 -2.15 3.81 14.52
N VAL A 17 -0.97 3.22 14.40
CA VAL A 17 -0.01 3.56 13.34
C VAL A 17 -0.59 3.24 11.96
N ILE A 18 -1.21 2.07 11.78
CA ILE A 18 -1.85 1.68 10.50
C ILE A 18 -3.00 2.64 10.16
N GLU A 19 -3.85 2.97 11.13
CA GLU A 19 -4.99 3.89 10.92
C GLU A 19 -4.52 5.31 10.59
N ASN A 20 -3.41 5.76 11.18
CA ASN A 20 -2.80 7.04 10.82
C ASN A 20 -2.32 7.03 9.37
N ILE A 21 -1.66 5.95 8.91
CA ILE A 21 -1.24 5.82 7.50
C ILE A 21 -2.46 5.90 6.57
N PHE A 22 -3.56 5.24 6.93
CA PHE A 22 -4.79 5.26 6.12
C PHE A 22 -5.43 6.64 6.01
N THR A 23 -5.20 7.51 7.00
CA THR A 23 -5.70 8.89 7.03
C THR A 23 -4.97 9.79 6.03
N TYR A 24 -3.67 9.60 5.85
CA TYR A 24 -2.86 10.41 4.93
C TYR A 24 -2.80 9.85 3.51
N ALA A 25 -3.04 8.54 3.34
CA ALA A 25 -3.02 7.91 2.03
C ALA A 25 -4.33 8.17 1.25
N PRO A 26 -4.27 8.22 -0.10
CA PRO A 26 -5.46 8.33 -0.94
C PRO A 26 -6.50 7.26 -0.61
N ILE A 27 -7.78 7.64 -0.63
CA ILE A 27 -8.88 6.74 -0.26
C ILE A 27 -8.97 5.47 -1.13
N ARG A 28 -8.55 5.58 -2.40
CA ARG A 28 -8.51 4.46 -3.37
C ARG A 28 -7.27 3.59 -3.24
N GLN A 29 -6.28 4.00 -2.44
CA GLN A 29 -5.05 3.25 -2.26
C GLN A 29 -5.34 1.99 -1.45
N GLN A 30 -4.96 0.85 -2.02
CA GLN A 30 -4.95 -0.43 -1.34
C GLN A 30 -3.54 -0.76 -0.84
N PHE A 31 -3.49 -1.51 0.26
CA PHE A 31 -2.27 -1.87 0.96
C PHE A 31 -2.07 -3.38 0.95
N ILE A 32 -0.80 -3.76 0.91
CA ILE A 32 -0.35 -5.13 1.15
C ILE A 32 0.31 -5.13 2.51
N MET A 33 -0.12 -6.06 3.36
CA MET A 33 0.40 -6.20 4.72
C MET A 33 1.37 -7.37 4.75
N VAL A 34 2.54 -7.17 5.34
CA VAL A 34 3.55 -8.22 5.51
C VAL A 34 3.99 -8.20 6.95
N GLY A 35 3.85 -9.33 7.63
CA GLY A 35 4.18 -9.49 9.05
C GLY A 35 4.69 -10.88 9.38
N ASP A 36 4.99 -11.11 10.65
CA ASP A 36 5.53 -12.37 11.15
C ASP A 36 4.56 -13.12 12.08
N SER A 37 4.67 -14.45 12.09
CA SER A 37 3.80 -15.31 12.92
C SER A 37 4.23 -15.40 14.39
N GLY A 38 5.44 -14.94 14.73
CA GLY A 38 5.94 -14.93 16.10
C GLY A 38 5.25 -13.87 16.95
N GLU A 39 4.90 -12.75 16.33
CA GLU A 39 4.15 -11.64 16.92
C GLU A 39 2.63 -11.75 16.68
N LEU A 40 1.90 -10.66 16.96
CA LEU A 40 0.44 -10.54 16.87
C LEU A 40 -0.04 -9.98 15.53
N ASP A 41 0.83 -10.01 14.52
CA ASP A 41 0.52 -9.50 13.18
C ASP A 41 -0.69 -10.19 12.54
N PRO A 42 -0.89 -11.52 12.63
CA PRO A 42 -2.10 -12.15 12.12
C PRO A 42 -3.38 -11.55 12.69
N GLU A 43 -3.43 -11.37 14.01
CA GLU A 43 -4.61 -10.84 14.71
C GLU A 43 -4.86 -9.37 14.37
N ILE A 44 -3.78 -8.57 14.32
CA ILE A 44 -3.86 -7.14 13.99
C ILE A 44 -4.34 -6.98 12.55
N TYR A 45 -3.72 -7.67 11.59
CA TYR A 45 -4.07 -7.55 10.18
C TYR A 45 -5.45 -8.12 9.88
N GLY A 46 -5.84 -9.20 10.55
CA GLY A 46 -7.21 -9.72 10.48
C GLY A 46 -8.24 -8.69 10.96
N ASN A 47 -7.97 -7.98 12.06
CA ASN A 47 -8.85 -6.91 12.53
C ASN A 47 -8.92 -5.75 11.52
N ILE A 48 -7.77 -5.26 11.05
CA ILE A 48 -7.72 -4.16 10.08
C ILE A 48 -8.42 -4.53 8.77
N ALA A 49 -8.24 -5.74 8.25
CA ALA A 49 -8.87 -6.18 7.01
C ALA A 49 -10.39 -6.33 7.14
N ARG A 50 -10.90 -6.72 8.30
CA ARG A 50 -12.35 -6.68 8.58
C ARG A 50 -12.88 -5.25 8.69
N LYS A 51 -12.12 -4.34 9.31
CA LYS A 51 -12.51 -2.93 9.49
C LYS A 51 -12.44 -2.11 8.20
N TYR A 52 -11.49 -2.43 7.31
CA TYR A 52 -11.21 -1.69 6.07
C TYR A 52 -11.03 -2.63 4.86
N PRO A 53 -12.02 -3.45 4.50
CA PRO A 53 -11.87 -4.53 3.50
C PRO A 53 -11.47 -4.03 2.10
N ASN A 54 -11.84 -2.80 1.76
CA ASN A 54 -11.51 -2.17 0.47
C ASN A 54 -10.11 -1.55 0.44
N ARG A 55 -9.49 -1.34 1.61
CA ARG A 55 -8.13 -0.80 1.73
C ARG A 55 -7.08 -1.90 1.74
N ILE A 56 -7.46 -3.18 1.89
CA ILE A 56 -6.52 -4.31 1.94
C ILE A 56 -6.60 -5.13 0.65
N LYS A 57 -5.48 -5.17 -0.07
CA LYS A 57 -5.31 -6.01 -1.26
C LYS A 57 -4.92 -7.44 -0.87
N MET A 58 -3.89 -7.58 -0.03
CA MET A 58 -3.33 -8.90 0.33
C MET A 58 -2.61 -8.83 1.69
N ILE A 59 -2.59 -9.95 2.41
CA ILE A 59 -1.88 -10.12 3.68
C ILE A 59 -0.91 -11.30 3.57
N PHE A 60 0.35 -11.08 3.90
CA PHE A 60 1.36 -12.13 3.96
C PHE A 60 1.90 -12.27 5.38
N ILE A 61 1.85 -13.49 5.91
CA ILE A 61 2.41 -13.81 7.22
C ILE A 61 3.58 -14.78 7.04
N ARG A 62 4.77 -14.35 7.47
CA ARG A 62 5.96 -15.18 7.50
C ARG A 62 5.89 -16.13 8.67
N ILE A 63 5.99 -17.43 8.41
CA ILE A 63 6.07 -18.44 9.46
C ILE A 63 7.47 -18.47 10.06
N VAL A 64 7.58 -18.11 11.34
CA VAL A 64 8.83 -18.18 12.12
C VAL A 64 8.90 -19.51 12.85
N GLN A 65 9.98 -20.27 12.66
CA GLN A 65 10.18 -21.55 13.37
C GLN A 65 10.25 -21.34 14.88
N GLY A 66 9.58 -22.20 15.65
CA GLY A 66 9.48 -22.07 17.11
C GLY A 66 8.47 -21.03 17.60
N GLY A 67 7.76 -20.34 16.70
CA GLY A 67 6.68 -19.42 17.02
C GLY A 67 5.35 -20.09 17.36
N LYS A 68 4.35 -19.30 17.77
CA LYS A 68 2.97 -19.75 18.06
C LYS A 68 2.20 -20.00 16.75
N ASN A 69 2.57 -21.05 16.03
CA ASN A 69 2.07 -21.34 14.67
C ASN A 69 0.94 -22.39 14.64
N ASN A 70 0.07 -22.43 15.65
CA ASN A 70 -1.06 -23.35 15.61
C ASN A 70 -1.96 -23.00 14.40
N ASN A 71 -2.23 -23.95 13.51
CA ASN A 71 -3.05 -23.72 12.30
C ASN A 71 -4.39 -23.02 12.62
N ASN A 72 -5.02 -23.37 13.74
CA ASN A 72 -6.29 -22.77 14.17
C ASN A 72 -6.15 -21.26 14.50
N ARG A 73 -4.96 -20.80 14.89
CA ARG A 73 -4.71 -19.38 15.20
C ARG A 73 -4.92 -18.50 13.97
N PHE A 74 -4.39 -18.91 12.82
CA PHE A 74 -4.51 -18.13 11.58
C PHE A 74 -5.95 -18.15 11.06
N GLU A 75 -6.64 -19.29 11.18
CA GLU A 75 -8.06 -19.41 10.84
C GLU A 75 -8.94 -18.47 11.70
N ILE A 76 -8.67 -18.38 13.00
CA ILE A 76 -9.35 -17.45 13.90
C ILE A 76 -8.99 -16.00 13.55
N ALA A 77 -7.70 -15.72 13.34
CA ALA A 77 -7.23 -14.37 13.04
C ALA A 77 -7.84 -13.82 11.74
N PHE A 78 -7.91 -14.66 10.71
CA PHE A 78 -8.45 -14.33 9.38
C PHE A 78 -9.89 -14.79 9.17
N LYS A 79 -10.63 -15.08 10.25
CA LYS A 79 -12.05 -15.40 10.16
C LYS A 79 -12.80 -14.30 9.40
N ASP A 80 -13.71 -14.73 8.52
CA ASP A 80 -14.54 -13.89 7.66
C ASP A 80 -13.75 -13.06 6.63
N ILE A 81 -12.49 -13.42 6.38
CA ILE A 81 -11.65 -12.89 5.29
C ILE A 81 -11.46 -13.99 4.26
N SER A 82 -11.68 -13.65 3.00
CA SER A 82 -11.55 -14.59 1.89
C SER A 82 -10.12 -15.12 1.79
N GLN A 83 -9.97 -16.42 1.51
CA GLN A 83 -8.69 -17.12 1.53
C GLN A 83 -7.69 -16.60 0.49
N ASP A 84 -8.17 -16.01 -0.60
CA ASP A 84 -7.36 -15.36 -1.64
C ASP A 84 -6.75 -14.02 -1.20
N LYS A 85 -7.18 -13.46 -0.05
CA LYS A 85 -6.64 -12.21 0.49
C LYS A 85 -5.52 -12.40 1.50
N TRP A 86 -5.16 -13.64 1.85
CA TRP A 86 -4.06 -13.88 2.76
C TRP A 86 -3.29 -15.17 2.48
N LYS A 87 -1.99 -15.14 2.75
CA LYS A 87 -1.10 -16.29 2.50
C LYS A 87 -0.01 -16.40 3.58
N LEU A 88 0.21 -17.63 4.05
CA LEU A 88 1.36 -17.97 4.87
C LEU A 88 2.55 -18.32 3.97
N PHE A 89 3.75 -17.92 4.35
CA PHE A 89 4.97 -18.25 3.61
C PHE A 89 6.15 -18.51 4.55
N PHE A 90 7.09 -19.34 4.12
CA PHE A 90 8.35 -19.57 4.86
C PHE A 90 9.50 -18.77 4.24
N ASN A 91 9.56 -18.77 2.90
CA ASN A 91 10.61 -18.14 2.12
C ASN A 91 10.04 -17.03 1.22
N ALA A 92 10.81 -15.97 1.03
CA ALA A 92 10.40 -14.86 0.16
C ALA A 92 10.15 -15.31 -1.30
N THR A 93 10.77 -16.40 -1.74
CA THR A 93 10.55 -17.01 -3.06
C THR A 93 9.14 -17.56 -3.27
N GLU A 94 8.35 -17.73 -2.20
CA GLU A 94 6.95 -18.16 -2.28
C GLU A 94 5.99 -16.97 -2.50
N LEU A 95 6.48 -15.74 -2.37
CA LEU A 95 5.74 -14.53 -2.71
C LEU A 95 5.75 -14.34 -4.23
N PRO A 96 4.66 -13.83 -4.81
CA PRO A 96 4.64 -13.57 -6.24
C PRO A 96 5.66 -12.49 -6.59
N GLU A 97 6.33 -12.66 -7.73
CA GLU A 97 7.33 -11.71 -8.24
C GLU A 97 6.74 -10.32 -8.48
N LYS A 98 5.45 -10.27 -8.85
CA LYS A 98 4.64 -9.06 -8.93
C LYS A 98 3.45 -9.14 -7.99
N LEU A 99 3.31 -8.11 -7.15
CA LEU A 99 2.21 -7.94 -6.21
C LEU A 99 1.12 -6.97 -6.71
N TYR A 100 1.37 -6.38 -7.87
CA TYR A 100 0.48 -5.49 -8.57
C TYR A 100 0.29 -6.03 -9.98
N ASP A 101 -0.98 -6.10 -10.39
CA ASP A 101 -1.31 -6.25 -11.80
C ASP A 101 -0.91 -4.93 -12.44
N ASP A 102 -0.02 -4.99 -13.42
CA ASP A 102 0.19 -3.89 -14.33
C ASP A 102 -1.11 -3.74 -15.14
N GLU A 103 -2.16 -3.11 -14.57
CA GLU A 103 -3.26 -2.55 -15.36
C GLU A 103 -2.76 -1.42 -16.29
N ASN A 104 -1.46 -1.09 -16.22
CA ASN A 104 -0.69 -0.45 -17.28
C ASN A 104 0.52 -1.30 -17.65
N SER A 105 0.33 -2.56 -18.03
CA SER A 105 1.29 -3.19 -18.94
C SER A 105 1.04 -2.53 -20.27
N ILE A 106 1.68 -1.36 -20.44
CA ILE A 106 1.64 -0.63 -21.69
C ILE A 106 2.21 -1.61 -22.72
N ASN A 107 1.42 -2.00 -23.71
CA ASN A 107 1.97 -2.73 -24.85
C ASN A 107 3.04 -1.82 -25.45
N GLU A 108 4.22 -2.34 -25.82
CA GLU A 108 5.25 -1.54 -26.52
C GLU A 108 4.70 -0.86 -27.80
N ASN A 109 3.62 -1.40 -28.38
CA ASN A 109 2.91 -0.79 -29.51
C ASN A 109 1.92 0.32 -29.09
N ASP A 110 1.38 0.25 -27.88
CA ASP A 110 0.58 1.33 -27.28
C ASP A 110 1.50 2.45 -26.77
N ASP A 111 2.73 2.14 -26.34
CA ASP A 111 3.76 3.13 -25.97
C ASP A 111 4.12 4.05 -27.14
N ILE A 112 4.32 3.52 -28.34
CA ILE A 112 4.66 4.37 -29.50
C ILE A 112 3.50 5.32 -29.82
N ASN A 113 2.26 4.83 -29.83
CA ASN A 113 1.10 5.66 -30.11
C ASN A 113 0.75 6.63 -28.96
N PHE A 114 0.94 6.22 -27.70
CA PHE A 114 0.75 7.03 -26.51
C PHE A 114 1.85 8.09 -26.39
N ILE A 115 3.11 7.76 -26.61
CA ILE A 115 4.22 8.72 -26.65
C ILE A 115 4.01 9.71 -27.80
N GLN A 116 3.50 9.28 -28.96
CA GLN A 116 3.27 10.18 -30.09
C GLN A 116 2.06 11.09 -29.89
N SER A 117 1.00 10.60 -29.23
CA SER A 117 -0.17 11.40 -28.81
C SER A 117 0.15 12.36 -27.65
N ASN A 118 0.91 11.89 -26.66
CA ASN A 118 1.24 12.67 -25.48
C ASN A 118 2.45 13.57 -25.67
N ASN A 119 3.37 13.33 -26.60
CA ASN A 119 4.42 14.31 -26.90
C ASN A 119 3.80 15.62 -27.39
N ALA A 120 2.74 15.59 -28.20
CA ALA A 120 2.04 16.81 -28.61
C ALA A 120 1.36 17.53 -27.43
N ASN A 121 0.80 16.78 -26.47
CA ASN A 121 0.15 17.34 -25.28
C ASN A 121 1.15 17.78 -24.20
N ILE A 122 2.25 17.05 -24.00
CA ILE A 122 3.30 17.36 -23.02
C ILE A 122 4.15 18.52 -23.53
N LEU A 123 4.45 18.59 -24.83
CA LEU A 123 5.11 19.75 -25.42
C LEU A 123 4.22 21.00 -25.33
N SER A 124 2.90 20.87 -25.55
CA SER A 124 1.98 22.01 -25.41
C SER A 124 1.77 22.44 -23.95
N ILE A 125 1.67 21.49 -23.01
CA ILE A 125 1.60 21.76 -21.57
C ILE A 125 2.92 22.37 -21.07
N SER A 126 4.07 21.82 -21.46
CA SER A 126 5.39 22.36 -21.10
C SER A 126 5.59 23.77 -21.66
N LEU A 127 5.22 24.02 -22.92
CA LEU A 127 5.27 25.34 -23.52
C LEU A 127 4.32 26.33 -22.81
N PHE A 128 3.13 25.88 -22.41
CA PHE A 128 2.19 26.69 -21.63
C PHE A 128 2.78 27.10 -20.27
N TYR A 129 3.41 26.18 -19.54
CA TYR A 129 4.09 26.49 -18.28
C TYR A 129 5.28 27.44 -18.47
N ILE A 130 6.05 27.27 -19.55
CA ILE A 130 7.17 28.18 -19.88
C ILE A 130 6.64 29.59 -20.18
N ILE A 131 5.54 29.72 -20.94
CA ILE A 131 4.90 31.01 -21.23
C ILE A 131 4.38 31.67 -19.95
N ILE A 132 3.70 30.91 -19.07
CA ILE A 132 3.25 31.42 -17.76
C ILE A 132 4.43 31.88 -16.91
N LEU A 133 5.53 31.12 -16.87
CA LEU A 133 6.70 31.48 -16.10
C LEU A 133 7.35 32.77 -16.61
N ILE A 134 7.47 32.94 -17.93
CA ILE A 134 7.98 34.16 -18.56
C ILE A 134 7.08 35.36 -18.25
N LEU A 135 5.75 35.19 -18.31
CA LEU A 135 4.79 36.24 -17.96
C LEU A 135 4.90 36.65 -16.49
N LEU A 136 5.02 35.69 -15.57
CA LEU A 136 5.19 35.97 -14.14
C LEU A 136 6.50 36.74 -13.87
N ILE A 137 7.58 36.37 -14.55
CA ILE A 137 8.86 37.07 -14.45
C ILE A 137 8.74 38.51 -14.99
N LEU A 138 8.05 38.71 -16.12
CA LEU A 138 7.82 40.04 -16.68
C LEU A 138 6.96 40.93 -15.76
N VAL A 139 5.88 40.38 -15.18
CA VAL A 139 5.04 41.10 -14.20
C VAL A 139 5.88 41.50 -12.99
N PHE A 140 6.70 40.59 -12.46
CA PHE A 140 7.58 40.88 -11.33
C PHE A 140 8.59 41.99 -11.66
N ILE A 141 9.17 41.99 -12.86
CA ILE A 141 10.10 43.04 -13.30
C ILE A 141 9.40 44.40 -13.45
N ILE A 142 8.16 44.43 -13.97
CA ILE A 142 7.39 45.68 -14.13
C ILE A 142 6.98 46.26 -12.78
N GLU A 143 6.61 45.42 -11.79
CA GLU A 143 6.24 45.91 -10.45
C GLU A 143 7.44 46.39 -9.61
N TYR A 144 8.66 45.96 -9.96
CA TYR A 144 9.89 46.29 -9.22
C TYR A 144 10.80 47.32 -9.91
N VAL A 145 10.30 48.00 -10.95
CA VAL A 145 10.95 49.17 -11.59
C VAL A 145 10.06 50.40 -11.38
#